data_AF-A0A0V0GRA3-F1
#
_entry.id   AF-A0A0V0GRA3-F1
#
_cell.length_a   1.000
_cell.length_b   1.000
_cell.length_c   1.000
_cell.angle_alpha   90.00
_cell.angle_beta   90.00
_cell.angle_gamma   90.00
#
_symmetry.space_group_name_H-M   'P 1'
#
loop_
_entity.id
_entity.type
_entity.pdbx_description
1 polymer ?
#
loop_
_entity_poly.entity_id
_entity_poly.type
_entity_poly.pdbx_seq_one_letter_code
_entity_poly.pdbx_strand_id
1 'polypeptide(L)' 'MKWTWISDGDDLENGATFTPSGDQNLLSKIDHLNLIQPEPSSKVGLLTKFSGALSCNIRRPC' A
#
# COMPACT_ATOMS: atom_id res chain seq x y z
N MET A 1 -16.55 -5.09 19.40
CA MET A 1 -16.01 -4.99 18.03
C MET A 1 -14.58 -5.51 18.04
N LYS A 2 -14.16 -6.32 17.08
CA LYS A 2 -12.77 -6.78 16.91
C LYS A 2 -12.22 -6.14 15.63
N TRP A 3 -10.98 -5.68 15.64
CA TRP A 3 -10.35 -5.09 14.45
C TRP A 3 -10.07 -6.17 13.41
N THR A 4 -10.27 -5.82 12.14
CA THR A 4 -9.88 -6.65 11.00
C THR A 4 -8.59 -6.09 10.42
N TRP A 5 -7.50 -6.85 10.53
CA TRP A 5 -6.18 -6.53 10.02
C TRP A 5 -5.82 -7.60 8.99
N ILE A 6 -5.49 -7.19 7.78
CA ILE A 6 -5.25 -8.07 6.62
C ILE A 6 -3.94 -7.62 5.97
N SER A 7 -3.15 -8.59 5.53
CA SER A 7 -2.00 -8.41 4.65
C SER A 7 -2.31 -9.16 3.36
N ASP A 8 -2.16 -8.49 2.22
CA ASP A 8 -2.42 -9.05 0.89
C ASP A 8 -1.41 -8.46 -0.10
N GLY A 9 -0.63 -9.32 -0.75
CA GLY A 9 0.38 -8.90 -1.71
C GLY A 9 1.61 -8.17 -1.13
N ASP A 10 1.80 -8.15 0.19
CA ASP A 10 2.95 -7.51 0.84
C ASP A 10 4.26 -8.27 0.60
N ASP A 11 5.37 -7.55 0.49
CA ASP A 11 6.73 -8.10 0.50
C ASP A 11 7.37 -7.86 1.87
N LEU A 12 7.65 -8.96 2.58
CA LEU A 12 8.15 -8.94 3.95
C LEU A 12 9.60 -9.41 3.99
N GLU A 13 10.53 -8.46 3.95
CA GLU A 13 11.96 -8.73 3.92
C GLU A 13 12.60 -8.64 5.32
N ASN A 14 13.82 -9.18 5.46
CA ASN A 14 14.67 -9.02 6.67
C ASN A 14 14.00 -9.45 7.98
N GLY A 15 13.15 -10.48 7.94
CA GLY A 15 12.45 -11.00 9.11
C GLY A 15 11.19 -10.22 9.49
N ALA A 16 10.69 -9.35 8.62
CA ALA A 16 9.39 -8.70 8.82
C ALA A 16 8.26 -9.74 8.86
N THR A 17 7.28 -9.51 9.73
CA THR A 17 6.10 -10.37 9.87
C THR A 17 4.85 -9.51 10.10
N PHE A 18 3.70 -9.97 9.61
CA PHE A 18 2.40 -9.36 9.86
C PHE A 18 1.51 -10.31 10.67
N THR A 19 0.82 -9.80 11.69
CA THR A 19 -0.14 -10.59 12.48
C THR A 19 -1.57 -10.21 12.10
N PRO A 20 -2.28 -11.03 11.30
CA PRO A 20 -3.64 -10.72 10.88
C PRO A 20 -4.66 -10.92 12.01
N SER A 21 -5.81 -10.26 11.89
CA SER A 21 -6.93 -10.42 12.83
C SER A 21 -8.28 -10.19 12.15
N GLY A 22 -9.36 -10.71 12.73
CA GLY A 22 -10.72 -10.47 12.23
C GLY A 22 -11.04 -11.21 10.93
N ASP A 23 -11.92 -10.62 10.11
CA ASP A 23 -12.46 -11.26 8.90
C ASP A 23 -11.51 -11.12 7.71
N GLN A 24 -10.77 -12.19 7.41
CA GLN A 24 -9.79 -12.21 6.32
C GLN A 24 -10.43 -12.17 4.92
N ASN A 25 -11.75 -12.29 4.81
CA ASN A 25 -12.48 -12.16 3.55
C ASN A 25 -13.04 -10.75 3.34
N LEU A 26 -12.66 -9.76 4.16
CA LEU A 26 -13.21 -8.41 4.05
C LEU A 26 -12.89 -7.77 2.69
N LEU A 27 -11.69 -7.96 2.14
CA LEU A 27 -11.27 -7.34 0.87
C LEU A 27 -12.20 -7.70 -0.28
N SER A 28 -12.61 -8.97 -0.41
CA SER A 28 -13.55 -9.38 -1.48
C SER A 28 -14.96 -8.79 -1.30
N LYS A 29 -15.38 -8.53 -0.06
CA LYS A 29 -16.67 -7.90 0.25
C LYS A 29 -16.69 -6.42 -0.09
N ILE A 30 -15.53 -5.75 -0.02
CA ILE A 30 -15.38 -4.31 -0.27
C ILE A 30 -14.71 -4.00 -1.61
N ASP A 31 -14.43 -5.00 -2.44
CA ASP A 31 -13.66 -4.82 -3.69
C ASP A 31 -14.29 -3.76 -4.62
N HIS A 32 -15.61 -3.67 -4.63
CA HIS A 32 -16.35 -2.64 -5.37
C HIS A 32 -16.02 -1.18 -4.97
N LEU A 33 -15.38 -0.97 -3.81
CA LEU A 33 -14.91 0.34 -3.34
C LEU A 33 -13.48 0.67 -3.81
N ASN A 34 -12.73 -0.31 -4.33
CA ASN A 34 -11.36 -0.13 -4.80
C ASN A 34 -11.35 0.41 -6.25
N LEU A 35 -11.23 1.73 -6.39
CA LEU A 35 -11.19 2.39 -7.70
C LEU A 35 -9.82 2.26 -8.40
N ILE A 36 -8.78 1.97 -7.64
CA ILE A 36 -7.41 1.75 -8.12
C ILE A 36 -6.94 0.44 -7.52
N GLN A 37 -6.60 -0.51 -8.37
CA GLN A 37 -6.10 -1.82 -7.94
C GLN A 37 -4.65 -1.68 -7.46
N PRO A 38 -4.26 -2.37 -6.37
CA PRO A 38 -2.89 -2.34 -5.91
C PRO A 38 -1.97 -3.00 -6.94
N GLU A 39 -0.80 -2.41 -7.15
CA GLU A 39 0.27 -3.01 -7.93
C GLU A 39 1.03 -4.04 -7.08
N PRO A 40 1.63 -5.09 -7.68
CA PRO A 40 2.43 -6.05 -6.94
C PRO A 40 3.57 -5.39 -6.18
N SER A 41 3.87 -5.89 -4.98
CA SER A 41 4.93 -5.36 -4.10
C SER A 41 6.29 -5.22 -4.76
N SER A 42 6.64 -6.10 -5.71
CA SER A 42 7.86 -5.97 -6.52
C SER A 42 8.04 -4.62 -7.23
N LYS A 43 6.95 -3.87 -7.47
CA LYS A 43 6.98 -2.53 -8.07
C LYS A 43 7.14 -1.40 -7.06
N VAL A 44 7.18 -1.67 -5.75
CA VAL A 44 7.19 -0.64 -4.69
C VAL A 44 8.31 0.37 -4.92
N GLY A 45 9.52 -0.08 -5.27
CA GLY A 45 10.65 0.80 -5.55
C GLY A 45 10.43 1.73 -6.73
N LEU A 46 9.69 1.30 -7.76
CA LEU A 46 9.33 2.16 -8.90
C LEU A 46 8.25 3.16 -8.53
N LEU A 47 7.25 2.74 -7.73
CA LEU A 47 6.12 3.57 -7.35
C LEU A 47 6.50 4.67 -6.36
N THR A 48 7.45 4.40 -5.46
CA THR A 48 7.84 5.33 -4.39
C THR A 48 9.12 6.11 -4.68
N LYS A 49 9.81 5.87 -5.81
CA LYS A 49 11.11 6.51 -6.14
C LYS A 49 11.11 8.05 -6.10
N PHE A 50 9.95 8.67 -6.33
CA PHE A 50 9.80 10.14 -6.31
C PHE A 50 8.87 10.60 -5.18
N SER A 51 8.66 9.76 -4.16
CA SER A 51 7.90 10.15 -2.98
C SER A 51 8.62 11.25 -2.19
N GLY A 52 7.85 12.10 -1.52
CA GLY A 52 8.34 13.25 -0.77
C GLY A 52 8.02 14.58 -1.43
N ALA A 53 8.59 15.66 -0.90
CA ALA A 53 8.39 16.99 -1.44
C ALA A 53 9.05 17.12 -2.81
N LEU A 54 8.36 17.74 -3.76
CA LEU A 54 8.98 18.16 -5.01
C LEU A 54 10.06 19.20 -4.70
N SER A 55 11.22 19.08 -5.35
CA SER A 55 12.33 20.04 -5.21
C SER A 55 12.07 21.32 -6.03
N CYS A 56 10.90 21.91 -5.80
CA CYS A 56 10.43 23.13 -6.42
C CYS A 56 11.30 24.32 -6.06
N ASN A 57 11.60 25.16 -7.06
CA ASN A 57 12.32 26.41 -6.85
C ASN A 57 11.40 27.59 -7.17
N ILE A 58 11.51 28.67 -6.40
CA ILE A 58 10.74 29.89 -6.62
C ILE A 58 10.97 30.37 -8.08
N ARG A 59 9.87 30.68 -8.79
CA ARG A 59 9.83 31.11 -10.20
C ARG A 59 10.31 30.06 -11.23
N ARG A 60 10.33 28.77 -10.88
CA ARG A 60 10.53 27.66 -11.84
C ARG A 60 9.35 26.69 -11.78
N PRO A 61 8.92 26.13 -12.93
CA PRO A 61 7.95 25.05 -12.92
C PRO A 61 8.44 23.88 -12.07
N CYS A 62 7.49 23.24 -11.40
CA CYS A 62 7.55 21.86 -10.98
C CYS A 62 6.66 21.08 -11.96
#